data_AF-A0A4U1EF58-F1
#
_entry.id   AF-A0A4U1EF58-F1
#
_cell.length_a   1.000
_cell.length_b   1.000
_cell.length_c   1.000
_cell.angle_alpha   90.00
_cell.angle_beta   90.00
_cell.angle_gamma   90.00
#
_symmetry.space_group_name_H-M   'P 1'
#
loop_
_entity.id
_entity.type
_entity.pdbx_description
1 polymer ?
#
loop_
_entity_poly.entity_id
_entity_poly.type
_entity_poly.pdbx_seq_one_letter_code
_entity_poly.pdbx_strand_id
1 'polypeptide(L)'
;KVHSCDQERQSALEEARQNPREGIVIPECAPGGLYKPVQCHQSTGYCWCVLVDTGRPLPGTSTRYVMPSCESDARAKSAEVDDPFKDRELPGCPEGKKMEFITSLLDALTTDMVQAINSAAPTGGGRFSEPDPSHTLEERVVHWYFSQLDSNSSDDINKREMKPFKRYVKKKAKPKKCARRFTDYCDLNKDKVISLAELKGCLGVSKE
;
A
#
# COMPACT_ATOMS: atom_id res chain seq x y z
N LYS A 1 3.94 -5.74 16.47
CA LYS A 1 5.38 -5.85 16.82
C LYS A 1 5.87 -7.10 16.12
N VAL A 2 6.73 -7.00 15.11
CA VAL A 2 7.24 -8.19 14.40
C VAL A 2 8.19 -8.90 15.35
N HIS A 3 7.94 -10.17 15.65
CA HIS A 3 8.80 -11.00 16.49
C HIS A 3 9.97 -11.52 15.65
N SER A 4 11.16 -11.65 16.25
CA SER A 4 12.27 -12.30 15.54
C SER A 4 12.02 -13.79 15.44
N CYS A 5 12.59 -14.44 14.43
CA CYS A 5 12.46 -15.90 14.27
C CYS A 5 12.92 -16.64 15.53
N ASP A 6 14.00 -16.19 16.17
CA ASP A 6 14.51 -16.81 17.40
C ASP A 6 13.50 -16.76 18.55
N GLN A 7 12.75 -15.66 18.68
CA GLN A 7 11.71 -15.51 19.70
C GLN A 7 10.55 -16.47 19.44
N GLU A 8 10.05 -16.52 18.20
CA GLU A 8 8.96 -17.44 17.84
C GLU A 8 9.38 -18.90 17.93
N ARG A 9 10.63 -19.22 17.56
CA ARG A 9 11.20 -20.56 17.69
C ARG A 9 11.23 -21.02 19.14
N GLN A 10 11.66 -20.15 20.07
CA GLN A 10 11.68 -20.47 21.49
C GLN A 10 10.28 -20.71 22.03
N SER A 11 9.32 -19.85 21.68
CA SER A 11 7.90 -20.01 22.08
C SER A 11 7.31 -21.31 21.55
N ALA A 12 7.53 -21.62 20.26
CA ALA A 12 7.03 -22.84 19.62
C ALA A 12 7.65 -24.11 20.23
N LEU A 13 8.91 -24.07 20.65
CA LEU A 13 9.56 -25.17 21.35
C LEU A 13 8.96 -25.41 22.74
N GLU A 14 8.64 -24.35 23.47
CA GLU A 14 8.00 -24.44 24.78
C GLU A 14 6.57 -24.98 24.67
N GLU A 15 5.82 -24.52 23.67
CA GLU A 15 4.49 -25.02 23.35
C GLU A 15 4.51 -26.49 22.93
N ALA A 16 5.45 -26.88 22.07
CA ALA A 16 5.62 -28.28 21.66
C ALA A 16 5.96 -29.21 22.84
N ARG A 17 6.64 -28.71 23.87
CA ARG A 17 6.91 -29.47 25.11
C ARG A 17 5.65 -29.62 25.97
N GLN A 18 4.80 -28.60 26.01
CA GLN A 18 3.56 -28.63 26.78
C GLN A 18 2.46 -29.45 26.07
N ASN A 19 2.39 -29.37 24.74
CA ASN A 19 1.38 -30.02 23.92
C ASN A 19 2.00 -30.92 22.81
N PRO A 20 2.62 -32.06 23.15
CA PRO A 20 3.31 -32.91 22.18
C PRO A 20 2.42 -33.50 21.08
N ARG A 21 1.09 -33.52 21.28
CA ARG A 21 0.11 -34.11 20.36
C ARG A 21 -0.39 -33.14 19.28
N GLU A 22 -0.13 -31.85 19.40
CA GLU A 22 -0.71 -30.83 18.50
C GLU A 22 0.09 -30.62 17.21
N GLY A 23 1.27 -31.22 17.08
CA GLY A 23 2.08 -31.07 15.86
C GLY A 23 2.50 -29.61 15.62
N ILE A 24 2.96 -28.94 16.68
CA ILE A 24 3.40 -27.54 16.63
C ILE A 24 4.56 -27.39 15.63
N VAL A 25 4.42 -26.43 14.71
CA VAL A 25 5.44 -26.12 13.70
C VAL A 25 6.52 -25.25 14.35
N ILE A 26 7.74 -25.74 14.37
CA ILE A 26 8.89 -24.99 14.89
C ILE A 26 9.58 -24.29 13.71
N PRO A 27 9.64 -22.95 13.70
CA PRO A 27 10.29 -22.23 12.60
C PRO A 27 11.80 -22.46 12.58
N GLU A 28 12.35 -22.52 11.37
CA GLU A 28 13.78 -22.57 11.10
C GLU A 28 14.34 -21.16 10.88
N CYS A 29 15.33 -20.79 11.69
CA CYS A 29 15.93 -19.46 11.64
C CYS A 29 17.27 -19.46 10.91
N ALA A 30 17.53 -18.37 10.20
CA ALA A 30 18.81 -18.03 9.60
C ALA A 30 19.66 -17.21 10.60
N PRO A 31 20.98 -17.11 10.40
CA PRO A 31 21.83 -16.22 11.21
C PRO A 31 21.30 -14.78 11.19
N GLY A 32 21.27 -14.12 12.35
CA GLY A 32 20.74 -12.76 12.49
C GLY A 32 19.26 -12.66 12.86
N GLY A 33 18.61 -13.79 13.20
CA GLY A 33 17.24 -13.81 13.73
C GLY A 33 16.14 -13.68 12.69
N LEU A 34 16.48 -13.83 11.41
CA LEU A 34 15.55 -13.92 10.28
C LEU A 34 15.06 -15.36 10.10
N TYR A 35 13.96 -15.54 9.38
CA TYR A 35 13.46 -16.85 8.98
C TYR A 35 14.27 -17.37 7.80
N LYS A 36 14.52 -18.69 7.76
CA LYS A 36 14.98 -19.32 6.52
C LYS A 36 13.91 -19.19 5.44
N PRO A 37 14.28 -18.96 4.17
CA PRO A 37 13.31 -18.81 3.08
C PRO A 37 12.38 -20.01 2.91
N VAL A 38 12.85 -21.22 3.20
CA VAL A 38 12.06 -22.45 3.21
C VAL A 38 11.74 -22.82 4.67
N GLN A 39 10.47 -23.10 4.95
CA GLN A 39 9.99 -23.67 6.20
C GLN A 39 9.35 -25.02 5.93
N CYS A 40 9.56 -25.99 6.82
CA CYS A 40 9.04 -27.34 6.66
C CYS A 40 8.35 -27.84 7.93
N HIS A 41 7.16 -28.42 7.77
CA HIS A 41 6.48 -29.17 8.80
C HIS A 41 6.87 -30.66 8.69
N GLN A 42 7.83 -31.07 9.52
CA GLN A 42 8.44 -32.40 9.46
C GLN A 42 7.43 -33.56 9.60
N SER A 43 6.38 -33.41 10.43
CA SER A 43 5.41 -34.47 10.69
C SER A 43 4.49 -34.76 9.49
N THR A 44 4.15 -33.72 8.71
CA THR A 44 3.25 -33.82 7.56
C THR A 44 3.99 -33.93 6.23
N GLY A 45 5.28 -33.56 6.22
CA GLY A 45 6.13 -33.53 5.05
C GLY A 45 5.87 -32.33 4.13
N TYR A 46 5.12 -31.32 4.58
CA TYR A 46 4.91 -30.09 3.81
C TYR A 46 6.07 -29.12 4.00
N CYS A 47 6.50 -28.48 2.92
CA CYS A 47 7.44 -27.37 2.93
C CYS A 47 6.85 -26.20 2.13
N TRP A 48 7.15 -24.96 2.51
CA TRP A 48 6.66 -23.76 1.83
C TRP A 48 7.70 -22.64 1.92
N CYS A 49 7.59 -21.66 1.03
CA CYS A 49 8.40 -20.46 1.13
C CYS A 49 7.78 -19.47 2.12
N VAL A 50 8.62 -18.71 2.83
CA VAL A 50 8.18 -17.64 3.74
C VAL A 50 8.92 -16.33 3.46
N LEU A 51 8.33 -15.23 3.93
CA LEU A 51 9.00 -13.94 4.03
C LEU A 51 10.08 -13.99 5.12
N VAL A 52 11.35 -13.69 4.80
CA VAL A 52 12.47 -13.86 5.75
C VAL A 52 12.40 -12.93 6.96
N ASP A 53 11.67 -11.83 6.87
CA ASP A 53 11.51 -10.81 7.92
C ASP A 53 10.33 -11.06 8.85
N THR A 54 9.28 -11.74 8.37
CA THR A 54 8.03 -11.94 9.14
C THR A 54 7.65 -13.40 9.35
N GLY A 55 8.29 -14.35 8.66
CA GLY A 55 7.94 -15.77 8.71
C GLY A 55 6.62 -16.13 8.02
N ARG A 56 5.94 -15.16 7.41
CA ARG A 56 4.63 -15.37 6.76
C ARG A 56 4.78 -16.26 5.51
N PRO A 57 3.95 -17.29 5.33
CA PRO A 57 4.00 -18.15 4.15
C PRO A 57 3.60 -17.43 2.86
N LEU A 58 4.31 -17.74 1.78
CA LEU A 58 4.02 -17.29 0.42
C LEU A 58 2.93 -18.19 -0.23
N PRO A 59 1.79 -17.64 -0.67
CA PRO A 59 0.73 -18.43 -1.31
C PRO A 59 1.23 -19.20 -2.53
N GLY A 60 0.76 -20.44 -2.71
CA GLY A 60 1.09 -21.27 -3.88
C GLY A 60 2.47 -21.95 -3.83
N THR A 61 3.26 -21.74 -2.78
CA THR A 61 4.60 -22.34 -2.64
C THR A 61 4.64 -23.63 -1.82
N SER A 62 3.50 -24.06 -1.27
CA SER A 62 3.42 -25.25 -0.42
C SER A 62 3.50 -26.53 -1.25
N THR A 63 4.53 -27.33 -0.98
CA THR A 63 4.82 -28.60 -1.63
C THR A 63 4.89 -29.71 -0.59
N ARG A 64 4.54 -30.94 -0.97
CA ARG A 64 4.60 -32.12 -0.09
C ARG A 64 5.73 -33.05 -0.52
N TYR A 65 6.59 -33.44 0.42
CA TYR A 65 7.77 -34.29 0.24
C TYR A 65 8.82 -33.76 -0.76
N VAL A 66 8.69 -32.51 -1.19
CA VAL A 66 9.60 -31.84 -2.12
C VAL A 66 9.98 -30.49 -1.52
N MET A 67 11.27 -30.15 -1.56
CA MET A 67 11.76 -28.83 -1.16
C MET A 67 11.42 -27.80 -2.25
N PRO A 68 10.67 -26.72 -1.92
CA PRO A 68 10.40 -25.66 -2.88
C PRO A 68 11.67 -24.84 -3.14
N SER A 69 11.81 -24.34 -4.37
CA SER A 69 12.86 -23.38 -4.72
C SER A 69 12.39 -21.97 -4.36
N CYS A 70 12.91 -21.42 -3.28
CA CYS A 70 12.59 -20.05 -2.83
C CYS A 70 13.73 -19.08 -3.22
N GLU A 71 13.40 -17.85 -3.60
CA GLU A 71 14.40 -16.78 -3.72
C GLU A 71 15.04 -16.51 -2.35
N SER A 72 16.37 -16.49 -2.30
CA SER A 72 17.17 -16.30 -1.07
C SER A 72 16.86 -15.01 -0.32
N ASP A 73 16.40 -14.01 -1.06
CA ASP A 73 16.07 -12.67 -0.59
C ASP A 73 14.57 -12.39 -0.68
N ALA A 74 13.75 -13.42 -0.50
CA ALA A 74 12.32 -13.30 -0.24
C ALA A 74 12.08 -12.62 1.12
N ARG A 75 12.64 -11.42 1.32
CA ARG A 75 12.08 -10.42 2.21
C ARG A 75 10.66 -10.17 1.71
N ALA A 76 9.83 -9.49 2.48
CA ALA A 76 8.91 -8.59 1.82
C ALA A 76 9.77 -7.64 0.95
N LYS A 77 10.16 -8.07 -0.25
CA LYS A 77 9.88 -7.24 -1.39
C LYS A 77 8.39 -7.03 -1.18
N SER A 78 8.04 -5.87 -0.61
CA SER A 78 6.89 -5.14 -1.10
C SER A 78 6.86 -5.52 -2.56
N ALA A 79 5.77 -6.10 -3.03
CA ALA A 79 5.58 -6.10 -4.46
C ALA A 79 5.74 -4.63 -4.82
N GLU A 80 6.95 -4.23 -5.23
CA GLU A 80 7.19 -3.30 -6.28
C GLU A 80 6.53 -4.01 -7.46
N VAL A 81 5.18 -4.07 -7.43
CA VAL A 81 4.39 -3.57 -8.52
C VAL A 81 5.13 -2.29 -8.84
N ASP A 82 6.00 -2.38 -9.84
CA ASP A 82 6.80 -1.29 -10.36
C ASP A 82 5.89 -0.08 -10.33
N ASP A 83 6.02 0.74 -9.28
CA ASP A 83 5.07 1.81 -9.06
C ASP A 83 5.44 2.78 -10.17
N PRO A 84 4.61 2.91 -11.22
CA PRO A 84 5.04 3.61 -12.42
C PRO A 84 5.29 5.10 -12.16
N PHE A 85 4.95 5.57 -10.96
CA PHE A 85 5.15 6.93 -10.48
C PHE A 85 6.36 7.11 -9.56
N LYS A 86 6.98 6.05 -9.01
CA LYS A 86 8.10 6.17 -8.04
C LYS A 86 9.30 6.89 -8.65
N ASP A 87 9.79 6.41 -9.80
CA ASP A 87 10.97 6.96 -10.50
C ASP A 87 10.63 7.96 -11.61
N ARG A 88 9.33 8.19 -11.89
CA ARG A 88 8.91 9.09 -12.96
C ARG A 88 9.13 10.56 -12.60
N GLU A 89 9.85 11.29 -13.43
CA GLU A 89 10.01 12.74 -13.24
C GLU A 89 8.72 13.50 -13.57
N LEU A 90 8.43 14.55 -12.81
CA LEU A 90 7.30 15.44 -13.05
C LEU A 90 7.74 16.57 -14.01
N PRO A 91 7.28 16.60 -15.28
CA PRO A 91 7.80 17.53 -16.26
C PRO A 91 7.56 19.00 -15.88
N GLY A 92 8.62 19.81 -15.89
CA GLY A 92 8.56 21.23 -15.53
C GLY A 92 8.52 21.52 -14.02
N CYS A 93 8.64 20.49 -13.17
CA CYS A 93 8.92 20.64 -11.75
C CYS A 93 10.44 20.74 -11.53
N PRO A 94 10.93 21.58 -10.61
CA PRO A 94 12.35 21.60 -10.26
C PRO A 94 12.80 20.25 -9.69
N GLU A 95 14.06 19.89 -9.95
CA GLU A 95 14.67 18.67 -9.44
C GLU A 95 14.59 18.62 -7.90
N GLY A 96 14.30 17.43 -7.36
CA GLY A 96 14.13 17.21 -5.92
C GLY A 96 12.87 17.85 -5.29
N LYS A 97 12.09 18.65 -6.03
CA LYS A 97 10.86 19.30 -5.52
C LYS A 97 9.57 18.52 -5.75
N LYS A 98 9.65 17.40 -6.49
CA LYS A 98 8.49 16.52 -6.77
C LYS A 98 7.86 15.98 -5.48
N MET A 99 8.68 15.40 -4.59
CA MET A 99 8.17 14.79 -3.35
C MET A 99 7.52 15.84 -2.43
N GLU A 100 8.18 16.99 -2.24
CA GLU A 100 7.62 18.12 -1.48
C GLU A 100 6.26 18.56 -2.04
N PHE A 101 6.12 18.59 -3.36
CA PHE A 101 4.87 18.92 -4.02
C PHE A 101 3.76 17.89 -3.80
N ILE A 102 4.08 16.61 -3.94
CA ILE A 102 3.12 15.52 -3.74
C ILE A 102 2.66 15.49 -2.28
N THR A 103 3.60 15.55 -1.33
CA THR A 103 3.29 15.60 0.11
C THR A 103 2.44 16.82 0.46
N SER A 104 2.80 18.02 -0.02
CA SER A 104 2.01 19.24 0.21
C SER A 104 0.57 19.14 -0.34
N LEU A 105 0.38 18.44 -1.46
CA LEU A 105 -0.94 18.23 -2.03
C LEU A 105 -1.76 17.24 -1.21
N LEU A 106 -1.15 16.11 -0.80
CA LEU A 106 -1.81 15.10 0.02
C LEU A 106 -2.20 15.67 1.39
N ASP A 107 -1.32 16.44 2.05
CA ASP A 107 -1.62 17.12 3.31
C ASP A 107 -2.81 18.08 3.20
N ALA A 108 -2.91 18.80 2.08
CA ALA A 108 -4.03 19.69 1.83
C ALA A 108 -5.35 18.93 1.65
N LEU A 109 -5.32 17.78 0.97
CA LEU A 109 -6.46 16.90 0.82
C LEU A 109 -6.88 16.29 2.17
N THR A 110 -5.92 15.81 2.96
CA THR A 110 -6.14 15.29 4.31
C THR A 110 -6.79 16.34 5.20
N THR A 111 -6.29 17.58 5.15
CA THR A 111 -6.84 18.70 5.91
C THR A 111 -8.29 18.98 5.51
N ASP A 112 -8.58 19.05 4.22
CA ASP A 112 -9.93 19.33 3.73
C ASP A 112 -10.91 18.19 4.08
N MET A 113 -10.47 16.91 4.04
CA MET A 113 -11.27 15.77 4.48
C MET A 113 -11.60 15.86 5.97
N VAL A 114 -10.61 16.11 6.82
CA VAL A 114 -10.79 16.24 8.28
C VAL A 114 -11.72 17.42 8.60
N GLN A 115 -11.60 18.53 7.89
CA GLN A 115 -12.50 19.67 8.03
C GLN A 115 -13.94 19.33 7.63
N ALA A 116 -14.13 18.59 6.54
CA ALA A 116 -15.45 18.13 6.12
C ALA A 116 -16.11 17.22 7.17
N ILE A 117 -15.34 16.29 7.75
CA ILE A 117 -15.82 15.41 8.83
C ILE A 117 -16.23 16.20 10.06
N ASN A 118 -15.39 17.14 10.52
CA ASN A 118 -15.69 17.95 11.71
C ASN A 118 -16.85 18.94 11.51
N SER A 119 -17.15 19.30 10.26
CA SER A 119 -18.22 20.25 9.92
C SER A 119 -19.56 19.56 9.66
N ALA A 120 -19.57 18.26 9.39
CA ALA A 120 -20.78 17.46 9.23
C ALA A 120 -21.39 17.14 10.61
N ALA A 121 -22.34 17.96 11.05
CA ALA A 121 -23.15 17.67 12.24
C ALA A 121 -23.92 16.33 12.08
N PRO A 122 -24.35 15.66 13.18
CA PRO A 122 -24.88 14.29 13.14
C PRO A 122 -26.24 14.13 12.44
N THR A 123 -26.84 15.22 11.97
CA THR A 123 -28.17 15.21 11.37
C THR A 123 -28.09 14.90 9.88
N GLY A 124 -28.09 13.60 9.59
CA GLY A 124 -28.55 12.95 8.36
C GLY A 124 -28.56 13.78 7.08
N GLY A 125 -27.52 13.63 6.27
CA GLY A 125 -27.50 14.21 4.91
C GLY A 125 -26.18 13.94 4.19
N GLY A 126 -25.93 12.67 3.85
CA GLY A 126 -24.72 12.22 3.17
C GLY A 126 -23.94 11.26 4.05
N ARG A 127 -24.32 9.98 4.03
CA ARG A 127 -23.52 8.93 4.64
C ARG A 127 -22.18 8.92 3.92
N PHE A 128 -21.14 9.39 4.59
CA PHE A 128 -19.79 8.96 4.26
C PHE A 128 -19.84 7.42 4.32
N SER A 129 -19.61 6.74 3.21
CA SER A 129 -19.42 5.29 3.24
C SER A 129 -18.22 5.07 4.14
N GLU A 130 -18.45 4.42 5.29
CA GLU A 130 -17.39 4.15 6.26
C GLU A 130 -16.25 3.49 5.49
N PRO A 131 -15.09 4.16 5.38
CA PRO A 131 -14.03 3.66 4.53
C PRO A 131 -13.55 2.33 5.10
N ASP A 132 -13.33 1.36 4.21
CA ASP A 132 -12.87 0.03 4.59
C ASP A 132 -11.72 0.13 5.62
N PRO A 133 -11.85 -0.48 6.81
CA PRO A 133 -10.85 -0.38 7.87
C PRO A 133 -9.49 -0.99 7.48
N SER A 134 -9.40 -1.66 6.34
CA SER A 134 -8.15 -2.12 5.75
C SER A 134 -7.34 -1.03 5.00
N HIS A 135 -7.94 0.11 4.67
CA HIS A 135 -7.25 1.19 3.95
C HIS A 135 -6.44 2.12 4.87
N THR A 136 -5.28 2.57 4.41
CA THR A 136 -4.47 3.59 5.12
C THR A 136 -5.18 4.95 5.17
N LEU A 137 -4.73 5.89 6.02
CA LEU A 137 -5.33 7.23 6.06
C LEU A 137 -5.23 7.92 4.70
N GLU A 138 -4.08 7.80 4.05
CA GLU A 138 -3.77 8.35 2.75
C GLU A 138 -4.68 7.79 1.67
N GLU A 139 -4.90 6.46 1.67
CA GLU A 139 -5.84 5.82 0.75
C GLU A 139 -7.27 6.35 0.94
N ARG A 140 -7.71 6.50 2.19
CA ARG A 140 -9.04 7.04 2.50
C ARG A 140 -9.22 8.47 2.02
N VAL A 141 -8.19 9.31 2.14
CA VAL A 141 -8.19 10.69 1.65
C VAL A 141 -8.32 10.72 0.12
N VAL A 142 -7.57 9.88 -0.59
CA VAL A 142 -7.64 9.82 -2.06
C VAL A 142 -9.00 9.33 -2.52
N HIS A 143 -9.53 8.26 -1.92
CA HIS A 143 -10.88 7.74 -2.22
C HIS A 143 -11.97 8.79 -1.98
N TRP A 144 -11.93 9.47 -0.83
CA TRP A 144 -12.85 10.55 -0.52
C TRP A 144 -12.79 11.64 -1.59
N TYR A 145 -11.59 12.12 -1.91
CA TYR A 145 -11.44 13.20 -2.87
C TYR A 145 -11.82 12.77 -4.30
N PHE A 146 -11.53 11.52 -4.69
CA PHE A 146 -11.95 10.94 -5.96
C PHE A 146 -13.48 10.97 -6.10
N SER A 147 -14.21 10.54 -5.07
CA SER A 147 -15.68 10.56 -5.07
C SER A 147 -16.29 11.97 -5.15
N GLN A 148 -15.55 13.01 -4.72
CA GLN A 148 -15.98 14.40 -4.88
C GLN A 148 -15.80 14.91 -6.32
N LEU A 149 -14.88 14.30 -7.07
CA LEU A 149 -14.60 14.64 -8.46
C LEU A 149 -15.45 13.85 -9.45
N ASP A 150 -15.62 12.54 -9.22
CA ASP A 150 -16.40 11.60 -10.04
C ASP A 150 -17.91 11.80 -9.82
N SER A 151 -18.42 12.90 -10.35
CA SER A 151 -19.81 13.34 -10.16
C SER A 151 -20.82 12.50 -10.94
N ASN A 152 -20.37 11.83 -12.00
CA ASN A 152 -21.18 10.93 -12.80
C ASN A 152 -21.04 9.45 -12.40
N SER A 153 -20.27 9.15 -11.34
CA SER A 153 -20.01 7.79 -10.83
C SER A 153 -19.52 6.85 -11.94
N SER A 154 -18.61 7.36 -12.76
CA SER A 154 -18.02 6.59 -13.87
C SER A 154 -16.73 5.86 -13.48
N ASP A 155 -16.31 5.94 -12.22
CA ASP A 155 -15.06 5.38 -11.69
C ASP A 155 -13.78 5.97 -12.35
N ASP A 156 -13.93 7.04 -13.15
CA ASP A 156 -12.86 7.73 -13.87
C ASP A 156 -13.10 9.25 -13.90
N ILE A 157 -12.06 10.05 -13.62
CA ILE A 157 -12.15 11.51 -13.69
C ILE A 157 -11.94 11.97 -15.12
N ASN A 158 -13.03 12.28 -15.82
CA ASN A 158 -12.96 12.73 -17.21
C ASN A 158 -12.56 14.22 -17.34
N LYS A 159 -12.38 14.68 -18.59
CA LYS A 159 -11.97 16.06 -18.91
C LYS A 159 -12.85 17.17 -18.28
N ARG A 160 -14.14 16.92 -18.03
CA ARG A 160 -15.05 17.90 -17.43
C ARG A 160 -14.84 17.99 -15.92
N GLU A 161 -14.68 16.84 -15.26
CA GLU A 161 -14.44 16.68 -13.82
C GLU A 161 -13.01 17.02 -13.41
N MET A 162 -12.09 16.97 -14.36
CA MET A 162 -10.70 17.40 -14.20
C MET A 162 -10.54 18.88 -13.86
N LYS A 163 -11.52 19.73 -14.20
CA LYS A 163 -11.43 21.19 -13.99
C LYS A 163 -11.33 21.56 -12.50
N PRO A 164 -12.22 21.08 -11.61
CA PRO A 164 -12.06 21.21 -10.16
C PRO A 164 -10.67 20.77 -9.67
N PHE A 165 -10.19 19.60 -10.10
CA PHE A 165 -8.90 19.09 -9.68
C PHE A 165 -7.74 20.00 -10.09
N LYS A 166 -7.67 20.41 -11.36
CA LYS A 166 -6.65 21.35 -11.86
C LYS A 166 -6.65 22.67 -11.09
N ARG A 167 -7.82 23.17 -10.71
CA ARG A 167 -7.95 24.40 -9.91
C ARG A 167 -7.46 24.18 -8.48
N TYR A 168 -7.82 23.05 -7.88
CA TYR A 168 -7.42 22.67 -6.54
C TYR A 168 -5.89 22.58 -6.41
N VAL A 169 -5.26 21.79 -7.26
CA VAL A 169 -3.80 21.58 -7.28
C VAL A 169 -3.05 22.91 -7.41
N LYS A 170 -3.48 23.79 -8.33
CA LYS A 170 -2.87 25.13 -8.51
C LYS A 170 -3.03 26.05 -7.30
N LYS A 171 -4.12 25.89 -6.54
CA LYS A 171 -4.44 26.73 -5.38
C LYS A 171 -3.70 26.25 -4.12
N LYS A 172 -3.72 24.94 -3.86
CA LYS A 172 -3.34 24.35 -2.58
C LYS A 172 -1.90 23.80 -2.55
N ALA A 173 -1.40 23.24 -3.66
CA ALA A 173 -0.09 22.59 -3.67
C ALA A 173 1.08 23.53 -4.02
N LYS A 174 2.25 23.28 -3.43
CA LYS A 174 3.52 23.98 -3.67
C LYS A 174 4.64 22.98 -3.92
N PRO A 175 5.59 23.25 -4.85
CA PRO A 175 5.75 24.47 -5.63
C PRO A 175 4.78 24.63 -6.81
N LYS A 176 4.37 25.88 -7.13
CA LYS A 176 3.42 26.18 -8.22
C LYS A 176 3.91 25.74 -9.62
N LYS A 177 5.22 25.57 -9.81
CA LYS A 177 5.80 25.12 -11.08
C LYS A 177 5.35 23.68 -11.41
N CYS A 178 5.31 22.82 -10.39
CA CYS A 178 4.92 21.41 -10.49
C CYS A 178 3.42 21.23 -10.82
N ALA A 179 2.57 22.13 -10.31
CA ALA A 179 1.12 22.10 -10.55
C ALA A 179 0.69 22.22 -12.02
N ARG A 180 1.55 22.74 -12.91
CA ARG A 180 1.18 23.00 -14.31
C ARG A 180 0.97 21.74 -15.13
N ARG A 181 1.80 20.72 -14.90
CA ARG A 181 1.81 19.45 -15.64
C ARG A 181 1.38 18.25 -14.80
N PHE A 182 0.96 18.48 -13.56
CA PHE A 182 0.65 17.41 -12.63
C PHE A 182 -0.46 16.47 -13.11
N THR A 183 -1.54 16.99 -13.70
CA THR A 183 -2.59 16.12 -14.26
C THR A 183 -2.13 15.29 -15.44
N ASP A 184 -1.23 15.85 -16.27
CA ASP A 184 -0.65 15.13 -17.41
C ASP A 184 0.39 14.09 -16.93
N TYR A 185 0.94 14.28 -15.73
CA TYR A 185 1.79 13.32 -15.07
C TYR A 185 0.97 12.18 -14.48
N CYS A 186 -0.17 12.46 -13.86
CA CYS A 186 -1.08 11.44 -13.31
C CYS A 186 -1.64 10.52 -14.38
N ASP A 187 -1.94 11.03 -15.58
CA ASP A 187 -2.38 10.25 -16.74
C ASP A 187 -1.23 9.37 -17.26
N LEU A 188 -1.23 8.09 -16.88
CA LEU A 188 -0.14 7.14 -17.15
C LEU A 188 -0.32 6.49 -18.51
N ASN A 189 -1.55 6.07 -18.81
CA ASN A 189 -1.89 5.41 -20.08
C ASN A 189 -2.17 6.40 -21.23
N LYS A 190 -2.22 7.72 -20.94
CA LYS A 190 -2.43 8.83 -21.89
C LYS A 190 -3.81 8.84 -22.53
N ASP A 191 -4.81 8.31 -21.86
CA ASP A 191 -6.20 8.27 -22.34
C ASP A 191 -6.99 9.56 -22.02
N LYS A 192 -6.38 10.49 -21.27
CA LYS A 192 -6.95 11.79 -20.83
C LYS A 192 -8.06 11.67 -19.79
N VAL A 193 -8.25 10.51 -19.18
CA VAL A 193 -8.97 10.34 -17.93
C VAL A 193 -7.97 10.08 -16.81
N ILE A 194 -8.42 10.10 -15.55
CA ILE A 194 -7.60 9.67 -14.42
C ILE A 194 -8.42 8.67 -13.65
N SER A 195 -7.97 7.42 -13.67
CA SER A 195 -8.50 6.35 -12.84
C SER A 195 -8.10 6.53 -11.38
N LEU A 196 -8.81 5.85 -10.47
CA LEU A 196 -8.45 5.87 -9.04
C LEU A 196 -7.00 5.37 -8.80
N ALA A 197 -6.55 4.38 -9.56
CA ALA A 197 -5.20 3.83 -9.45
C ALA A 197 -4.13 4.87 -9.85
N GLU A 198 -4.37 5.62 -10.92
CA GLU A 198 -3.50 6.70 -11.37
C GLU A 198 -3.48 7.87 -10.39
N LEU A 199 -4.64 8.24 -9.82
CA LEU A 199 -4.70 9.29 -8.81
C LEU A 199 -3.92 8.88 -7.54
N LYS A 200 -4.09 7.64 -7.10
CA LYS A 200 -3.35 7.06 -5.97
C LYS A 200 -1.85 7.10 -6.23
N GLY A 201 -1.39 6.52 -7.35
CA GLY A 201 0.03 6.47 -7.70
C GLY A 201 0.65 7.86 -7.85
N CYS A 202 -0.02 8.79 -8.53
CA CYS A 202 0.54 10.12 -8.74
C CYS A 202 0.57 11.00 -7.47
N LEU A 203 -0.24 10.66 -6.46
CA LEU A 203 -0.19 11.23 -5.11
C LEU A 203 0.75 10.47 -4.17
N GLY A 204 1.46 9.45 -4.65
CA GLY A 204 2.41 8.65 -3.85
C GLY A 204 1.74 7.74 -2.84
N VAL A 205 0.48 7.35 -3.09
CA VAL A 205 -0.29 6.44 -2.24
C VAL A 205 -0.32 5.07 -2.90
N SER A 206 0.69 4.26 -2.61
CA SER A 206 0.81 2.88 -3.12
C SER A 206 0.18 1.91 -2.11
N LYS A 207 -0.37 0.78 -2.59
CA LYS A 207 -0.80 -0.30 -1.69
C LYS A 207 0.42 -0.91 -1.03
N GLU A 208 0.45 -0.88 0.29
CA GLU A 208 1.45 -1.58 1.12
C GLU A 208 1.17 -3.08 1.22
#